data_AF-A0AAV5GWF2-F1
#
_entry.id   AF-A0AAV5GWF2-F1
#
_cell.length_a   1.000
_cell.length_b   1.000
_cell.length_c   1.000
_cell.angle_alpha   90.00
_cell.angle_beta   90.00
_cell.angle_gamma   90.00
#
_symmetry.space_group_name_H-M   'P 1'
#
loop_
_entity.id
_entity.type
_entity.pdbx_description
1 polymer ?
#
loop_
_entity_poly.entity_id
_entity_poly.type
_entity_poly.pdbx_seq_one_letter_code
_entity_poly.pdbx_strand_id
1 'polypeptide(L)' 'MKVYEGSQRNYKFVPKIILSGQWLEAIGFSIGNQIEVEYSDEKIIVTKVTKAEENSSFS' A
#
# COMPACT_ATOMS: atom_id res chain seq x y z
N MET A 1 25.37 -3.43 25.12
CA MET A 1 25.68 -3.31 23.69
C MET A 1 25.89 -1.83 23.38
N LYS A 2 27.02 -1.46 22.76
CA LYS A 2 27.48 -0.06 22.61
C LYS A 2 26.76 0.64 21.46
N VAL A 3 26.51 1.94 21.65
CA VAL A 3 26.01 2.86 20.62
C VAL A 3 27.14 3.16 19.63
N TYR A 4 26.88 3.01 18.33
CA TYR A 4 27.78 3.44 17.27
C TYR A 4 27.14 4.60 16.53
N GLU A 5 27.85 5.72 16.50
CA GLU A 5 27.57 6.84 15.61
C GLU A 5 28.21 6.54 14.25
N GLY A 6 27.38 6.35 13.22
CA GLY A 6 27.81 6.22 11.84
C GLY A 6 27.18 7.34 11.02
N SER A 7 27.93 8.41 10.78
CA SER A 7 27.49 9.53 9.95
C SER A 7 27.70 9.21 8.46
N GLN A 8 26.64 8.76 7.79
CA GLN A 8 26.48 8.98 6.34
C GLN A 8 25.14 9.67 6.06
N ARG A 9 25.26 10.81 5.38
CA ARG A 9 24.29 11.88 5.22
C ARG A 9 22.98 11.42 4.56
N ASN A 10 21.86 11.76 5.21
CA ASN A 10 20.51 11.87 4.64
C ASN A 10 19.77 10.59 4.24
N TYR A 11 19.88 9.50 4.99
CA TYR A 11 18.77 8.53 4.98
C TYR A 11 17.60 9.15 5.74
N LYS A 12 16.66 9.79 5.03
CA LYS A 12 15.38 10.17 5.65
C LYS A 12 14.78 8.88 6.20
N PHE A 13 14.58 8.81 7.51
CA PHE A 13 13.87 7.72 8.16
C PHE A 13 12.40 7.80 7.74
N VAL A 14 12.11 7.31 6.53
CA VAL A 14 10.75 7.17 6.05
C VAL A 14 10.20 5.87 6.61
N PRO A 15 9.09 5.91 7.37
CA PRO A 15 8.45 4.68 7.82
C PRO A 15 8.00 3.87 6.60
N LYS A 16 8.33 2.58 6.58
CA LYS A 16 8.01 1.67 5.47
C LYS A 16 7.23 0.46 5.99
N ILE A 17 6.13 0.16 5.34
CA ILE A 17 5.32 -1.05 5.55
C ILE A 17 5.42 -1.88 4.26
N ILE A 18 5.70 -3.19 4.39
CA ILE A 18 5.77 -4.13 3.28
C ILE A 18 4.72 -5.21 3.50
N LEU A 19 3.80 -5.36 2.55
CA LEU A 19 2.85 -6.47 2.50
C LEU A 19 3.31 -7.42 1.39
N SER A 20 3.69 -8.64 1.75
CA SER A 20 4.16 -9.66 0.80
C SER A 20 3.69 -11.06 1.16
N GLY A 21 3.55 -11.92 0.15
CA GLY A 21 3.19 -13.33 0.29
C GLY A 21 2.13 -13.78 -0.72
N GLN A 22 2.07 -15.09 -0.96
CA GLN A 22 1.10 -15.71 -1.88
C GLN A 22 -0.36 -15.46 -1.47
N TRP A 23 -0.60 -15.19 -0.19
CA TRP A 23 -1.92 -14.89 0.33
C TRP A 23 -2.53 -13.63 -0.29
N LEU A 24 -1.72 -12.64 -0.71
CA LEU A 24 -2.20 -11.42 -1.37
C LEU A 24 -2.90 -11.74 -2.69
N GLU A 25 -2.31 -12.63 -3.48
CA GLU A 25 -2.93 -13.09 -4.73
C GLU A 25 -4.21 -13.90 -4.44
N ALA A 26 -4.20 -14.74 -3.39
CA ALA A 26 -5.35 -15.52 -2.99
C ALA A 26 -6.57 -14.66 -2.56
N ILE A 27 -6.33 -13.46 -2.00
CA ILE A 27 -7.39 -12.47 -1.71
C ILE A 27 -7.62 -11.48 -2.87
N GLY A 28 -7.03 -11.77 -4.03
CA GLY A 28 -7.26 -11.09 -5.30
C GLY A 28 -6.55 -9.74 -5.44
N PHE A 29 -5.42 -9.55 -4.75
CA PHE A 29 -4.46 -8.47 -5.01
C PHE A 29 -3.33 -9.02 -5.88
N SER A 30 -3.51 -8.94 -7.20
CA SER A 30 -2.53 -9.39 -8.19
C SER A 30 -1.59 -8.25 -8.59
N ILE A 31 -0.41 -8.63 -9.10
CA ILE A 31 0.54 -7.67 -9.66
C ILE A 31 -0.13 -6.86 -10.78
N GLY A 32 -0.01 -5.53 -10.71
CA GLY A 32 -0.63 -4.62 -11.67
C GLY A 32 -2.05 -4.17 -11.33
N ASN A 33 -2.66 -4.66 -10.23
CA ASN A 33 -3.91 -4.10 -9.74
C ASN A 33 -3.72 -2.66 -9.25
N GLN A 34 -4.68 -1.80 -9.62
CA GLN A 34 -4.79 -0.48 -9.01
C GLN A 34 -5.47 -0.61 -7.64
N ILE A 35 -4.88 0.03 -6.65
CA ILE A 35 -5.38 0.07 -5.28
C ILE A 35 -5.58 1.52 -4.86
N GLU A 36 -6.51 1.72 -3.94
CA GLU A 36 -6.71 2.95 -3.20
C GLU A 36 -6.25 2.72 -1.75
N VAL A 37 -5.62 3.74 -1.17
CA VAL A 37 -5.11 3.69 0.19
C VAL A 37 -5.65 4.88 0.96
N GLU A 38 -6.39 4.60 2.02
CA GLU A 38 -6.99 5.61 2.88
C GLU A 38 -6.47 5.46 4.31
N TYR A 39 -6.46 6.58 5.04
CA TYR A 39 -6.19 6.61 6.48
C TYR A 39 -7.43 7.12 7.20
N SER A 40 -8.05 6.26 8.02
CA SER A 40 -9.20 6.61 8.87
C SER A 40 -9.08 5.88 10.19
N ASP A 41 -9.45 6.53 11.28
CA ASP A 41 -9.60 5.90 12.60
C ASP A 41 -8.39 5.05 13.03
N GLU A 42 -7.17 5.61 12.88
CA GLU A 42 -5.89 4.96 13.22
C GLU A 42 -5.59 3.69 12.41
N LYS A 43 -6.26 3.51 11.28
CA LYS A 43 -6.09 2.37 10.36
C LYS A 43 -5.65 2.85 8.99
N ILE A 44 -4.87 2.01 8.31
CA ILE A 44 -4.63 2.11 6.87
C ILE A 44 -5.55 1.09 6.21
N ILE A 45 -6.42 1.57 5.33
CA ILE A 45 -7.37 0.74 4.57
C ILE A 45 -6.84 0.67 3.14
N VAL A 46 -6.65 -0.56 2.63
CA VAL A 46 -6.22 -0.81 1.26
C VAL A 46 -7.35 -1.48 0.51
N THR A 47 -7.90 -0.78 -0.47
CA THR A 47 -9.06 -1.21 -1.24
C THR A 47 -8.67 -1.43 -2.70
N LYS A 48 -9.19 -2.49 -3.31
CA LYS A 48 -8.99 -2.73 -4.75
C LYS A 48 -9.89 -1.80 -5.54
N VAL A 49 -9.34 -1.13 -6.55
CA VAL A 49 -10.16 -0.36 -7.48
C VAL A 49 -10.78 -1.33 -8.48
N THR A 50 -12.05 -1.67 -8.28
CA THR A 50 -12.83 -2.30 -9.34
C THR A 50 -13.23 -1.22 -10.32
N LYS A 51 -12.81 -1.32 -11.59
CA LYS A 51 -13.49 -0.60 -12.66
C LYS A 51 -14.90 -1.17 -12.77
N ALA A 52 -15.83 -0.63 -11.97
CA ALA A 52 -17.24 -0.74 -12.27
C ALA A 52 -17.44 0.07 -13.56
N GLU A 53 -17.63 -0.66 -14.65
CA GLU A 53 -18.22 -0.25 -15.93
C GLU A 53 -18.46 1.26 -16.09
N GLU A 54 -17.52 1.94 -16.76
CA GLU A 54 -17.86 3.13 -17.56
C GLU A 54 -18.76 2.66 -18.71
N ASN A 55 -20.03 2.33 -18.44
CA ASN A 55 -21.09 2.11 -19.43
C ASN A 55 -22.45 1.94 -18.75
N SER A 56 -22.97 2.99 -18.10
CA SER A 56 -24.41 3.32 -18.12
C SER A 56 -24.75 4.41 -17.10
N SER A 57 -24.73 5.65 -17.57
CA SER A 57 -25.86 6.57 -17.38
C SER A 57 -25.85 7.55 -18.55
N PHE A 58 -26.33 7.05 -19.69
CA PHE A 58 -27.07 7.91 -20.60
C PHE A 58 -28.50 7.97 -20.06
N SER A 59 -28.87 9.11 -19.48
CA SER A 59 -30.22 9.68 -19.49
C SER A 59 -30.13 11.13 -19.05
#